data_AF-D3Q2C5-F1
#
_entry.id   AF-D3Q2C5-F1
#
_cell.length_a   1.000
_cell.length_b   1.000
_cell.length_c   1.000
_cell.angle_alpha   90.00
_cell.angle_beta   90.00
_cell.angle_gamma   90.00
#
_symmetry.space_group_name_H-M   'P 1'
#
loop_
_entity.id
_entity.type
_entity.pdbx_description
1 polymer ?
#
loop_
_entity_poly.entity_id
_entity_poly.type
_entity_poly.pdbx_seq_one_letter_code
_entity_poly.pdbx_strand_id
1 'polypeptide(L)'
;MPTVVPPTQNPPTDPAPVALDDCGALVSSLRHAEAMAAQWSDAAAELRRVLIERLGDAELGTINGHPAVRHTTYRDTRVSTKMLRELAPADLIERCTTTTTRRRFTLVDTDSGVA
;
A
#
# COMPACT_ATOMS: atom_id res chain seq x y z
N MET A 1 20.46 -37.26 22.44
CA MET A 1 19.20 -37.29 21.68
C MET A 1 18.73 -35.85 21.55
N PRO A 2 18.93 -35.17 20.40
CA PRO A 2 18.37 -33.83 20.22
C PRO A 2 16.86 -33.96 19.96
N THR A 3 16.07 -33.36 20.84
CA THR A 3 14.62 -33.30 20.73
C THR A 3 14.25 -32.42 19.54
N VAL A 4 13.78 -33.04 18.46
CA VAL A 4 13.18 -32.34 17.32
C VAL A 4 11.84 -31.78 17.78
N VAL A 5 11.77 -30.46 17.92
CA VAL A 5 10.50 -29.73 18.12
C VAL A 5 9.73 -29.84 16.81
N PRO A 6 8.51 -30.42 16.78
CA PRO A 6 7.73 -30.49 15.56
C PRO A 6 7.28 -29.08 15.15
N PRO A 7 7.18 -28.78 13.84
CA PRO A 7 6.65 -27.52 13.38
C PRO A 7 5.20 -27.38 13.85
N THR A 8 4.91 -26.32 14.61
CA THR A 8 3.55 -25.92 14.97
C THR A 8 2.78 -25.66 13.68
N GLN A 9 1.95 -26.62 13.27
CA GLN A 9 0.94 -26.38 12.25
C GLN A 9 -0.06 -25.37 12.83
N ASN A 10 0.11 -24.09 12.49
CA ASN A 10 -0.97 -23.12 12.65
C ASN A 10 -2.10 -23.58 11.70
N PRO A 11 -3.29 -23.95 12.21
CA PRO A 11 -4.41 -24.24 11.34
C PRO A 11 -4.74 -22.98 10.52
N PRO A 12 -5.04 -23.09 9.22
CA PRO A 12 -5.69 -22.01 8.49
C PRO A 12 -7.11 -21.88 9.05
N THR A 13 -7.25 -21.15 10.16
CA THR A 13 -8.54 -20.67 10.62
C THR A 13 -8.91 -19.50 9.73
N ASP A 14 -9.36 -19.80 8.51
CA ASP A 14 -10.09 -18.80 7.74
C ASP A 14 -11.35 -18.47 8.55
N PRO A 15 -11.51 -17.23 9.06
CA PRO A 15 -12.69 -16.88 9.82
C PRO A 15 -13.91 -17.05 8.92
N ALA A 16 -14.95 -17.72 9.44
CA ALA A 16 -16.20 -17.91 8.72
C ALA A 16 -16.77 -16.54 8.27
N PRO A 17 -17.39 -16.46 7.07
CA PRO A 17 -17.93 -15.22 6.56
C PRO A 17 -19.01 -14.68 7.52
N VAL A 18 -18.86 -13.41 7.91
CA VAL A 18 -19.81 -12.71 8.78
C VAL A 18 -20.79 -11.94 7.89
N ALA A 19 -22.09 -12.16 8.10
CA ALA A 19 -23.13 -11.39 7.44
C ALA A 19 -23.11 -9.94 7.95
N LEU A 20 -23.03 -8.98 7.03
CA LEU A 20 -22.95 -7.54 7.30
C LEU A 20 -24.13 -6.80 6.63
N ASP A 21 -25.30 -7.44 6.53
CA ASP A 21 -26.46 -6.94 5.78
C ASP A 21 -26.92 -5.55 6.26
N ASP A 22 -26.79 -5.27 7.56
CA ASP A 22 -27.10 -3.97 8.17
C ASP A 22 -26.13 -2.84 7.78
N CYS A 23 -24.97 -3.17 7.23
CA CYS A 23 -23.91 -2.22 6.87
C CYS A 23 -23.97 -1.74 5.41
N GLY A 24 -25.03 -2.08 4.66
CA GLY A 24 -25.15 -1.71 3.24
C GLY A 24 -25.03 -0.19 2.97
N ALA A 25 -25.59 0.65 3.85
CA ALA A 25 -25.47 2.10 3.77
C ALA A 25 -24.01 2.59 4.00
N LEU A 26 -23.26 1.92 4.86
CA LEU A 26 -21.86 2.24 5.15
C LEU A 26 -20.96 1.85 3.97
N VAL A 27 -21.19 0.68 3.37
CA VAL A 27 -20.42 0.22 2.20
C VAL A 27 -20.65 1.14 1.00
N SER A 28 -21.90 1.52 0.73
CA SER A 28 -22.21 2.46 -0.38
C SER A 28 -21.60 3.85 -0.15
N SER A 29 -21.68 4.37 1.08
CA SER A 29 -21.02 5.65 1.43
C SER A 29 -19.50 5.58 1.28
N LEU A 30 -18.89 4.46 1.71
CA LEU A 30 -17.46 4.24 1.58
C LEU A 30 -17.03 4.15 0.12
N ARG A 31 -17.78 3.43 -0.72
CA ARG A 31 -17.55 3.37 -2.18
C ARG A 31 -17.60 4.77 -2.80
N HIS A 32 -18.60 5.57 -2.45
CA HIS A 32 -18.71 6.93 -2.99
C HIS A 32 -17.54 7.82 -2.54
N ALA A 33 -17.13 7.72 -1.28
CA ALA A 33 -15.98 8.45 -0.75
C ALA A 33 -14.67 8.03 -1.44
N GLU A 34 -14.45 6.73 -1.67
CA GLU A 34 -13.29 6.21 -2.39
C GLU A 34 -13.29 6.65 -3.86
N ALA A 35 -14.44 6.64 -4.54
CA ALA A 35 -14.56 7.10 -5.92
C ALA A 35 -14.24 8.60 -6.04
N MET A 36 -14.74 9.44 -5.13
CA MET A 36 -14.38 10.86 -5.10
C MET A 36 -12.89 11.04 -4.80
N ALA A 37 -12.35 10.31 -3.82
CA ALA A 37 -10.93 10.39 -3.49
C ALA A 37 -10.05 10.00 -4.67
N ALA A 38 -10.42 8.99 -5.45
CA ALA A 38 -9.73 8.58 -6.67
C ALA A 38 -9.77 9.70 -7.72
N GLN A 39 -10.94 10.27 -8.00
CA GLN A 39 -11.07 11.38 -8.96
C GLN A 39 -10.20 12.59 -8.57
N TRP A 40 -10.22 12.96 -7.29
CA TRP A 40 -9.39 14.07 -6.79
C TRP A 40 -7.90 13.71 -6.78
N SER A 41 -7.55 12.44 -6.56
CA SER A 41 -6.17 11.95 -6.65
C SER A 41 -5.62 12.10 -8.06
N ASP A 42 -6.40 11.74 -9.09
CA ASP A 42 -5.99 11.87 -10.48
C ASP A 42 -5.84 13.34 -10.88
N ALA A 43 -6.80 14.19 -10.49
CA ALA A 43 -6.71 15.63 -10.70
C ALA A 43 -5.49 16.23 -9.99
N ALA A 44 -5.19 15.80 -8.77
CA ALA A 44 -4.02 16.26 -8.02
C ALA A 44 -2.71 15.78 -8.68
N ALA A 45 -2.67 14.58 -9.24
CA ALA A 45 -1.51 14.06 -9.96
C ALA A 45 -1.21 14.90 -11.21
N GLU A 46 -2.23 15.26 -11.99
CA GLU A 46 -2.07 16.11 -13.15
C GLU A 46 -1.59 17.52 -12.77
N LEU A 47 -2.22 18.14 -11.76
CA LEU A 47 -1.80 19.46 -11.26
C LEU A 47 -0.35 19.44 -10.75
N ARG A 48 0.06 18.38 -10.04
CA ARG A 48 1.45 18.21 -9.60
C ARG A 48 2.40 18.10 -10.79
N ARG A 49 2.05 17.35 -11.82
CA ARG A 49 2.86 17.21 -13.04
C ARG A 49 3.08 18.57 -13.70
N VAL A 50 2.01 19.35 -13.87
CA VAL A 50 2.09 20.71 -14.42
C VAL A 50 2.98 21.60 -13.55
N LEU A 51 2.84 21.54 -12.23
CA LEU A 51 3.68 22.33 -11.32
C LEU A 51 5.16 21.92 -11.38
N ILE A 52 5.47 20.62 -11.47
CA ILE A 52 6.85 20.13 -11.60
C ILE A 52 7.44 20.57 -12.95
N GLU A 53 6.69 20.46 -14.04
CA GLU A 53 7.15 20.92 -15.37
C GLU A 53 7.45 22.43 -15.37
N ARG A 54 6.59 23.23 -14.73
CA ARG A 54 6.80 24.68 -14.58
C ARG A 54 7.98 25.02 -13.66
N LEU A 55 8.24 24.18 -12.67
CA LEU A 55 9.34 24.35 -11.73
C LEU A 55 10.70 23.97 -12.33
N GLY A 56 10.73 23.03 -13.27
CA GLY A 56 11.95 22.59 -13.96
C GLY A 56 12.97 22.01 -12.98
N ASP A 57 14.21 22.50 -13.05
CA ASP A 57 15.31 22.07 -12.19
C ASP A 57 15.35 22.80 -10.83
N ALA A 58 14.44 23.75 -10.59
CA ALA A 58 14.40 24.46 -9.32
C ALA A 58 13.79 23.57 -8.22
N GLU A 59 14.36 23.60 -7.02
CA GLU A 59 13.80 22.83 -5.90
C GLU A 59 12.60 23.54 -5.24
N LEU A 60 12.44 24.84 -5.46
CA LEU A 60 11.47 25.67 -4.75
C LEU A 60 10.78 26.66 -5.68
N GLY A 61 9.45 26.58 -5.74
CA GLY A 61 8.57 27.51 -6.43
C GLY A 61 7.91 28.48 -5.44
N THR A 62 7.84 29.76 -5.81
CA THR A 62 7.17 30.79 -5.00
C THR A 62 5.93 31.32 -5.72
N ILE A 63 4.91 31.69 -4.95
CA ILE A 63 3.73 32.44 -5.42
C ILE A 63 3.65 33.70 -4.56
N ASN A 64 3.61 34.87 -5.19
CA ASN A 64 3.61 36.18 -4.50
C ASN A 64 4.77 36.36 -3.51
N GLY A 65 5.96 35.83 -3.83
CA GLY A 65 7.13 35.91 -2.96
C GLY A 65 7.13 34.95 -1.77
N HIS A 66 6.10 34.11 -1.61
CA HIS A 66 6.02 33.08 -0.58
C HIS A 66 6.30 31.68 -1.16
N PRO A 67 7.07 30.82 -0.47
CA PRO A 67 7.32 29.45 -0.91
C PRO A 67 6.00 28.65 -0.95
N ALA A 68 5.66 28.13 -2.13
CA ALA A 68 4.39 27.44 -2.37
C ALA A 68 4.59 25.97 -2.76
N VAL A 69 5.68 25.64 -3.46
CA VAL A 69 5.96 24.28 -3.93
C VAL A 69 7.42 23.95 -3.66
N ARG A 70 7.70 22.76 -3.13
CA ARG A 70 9.04 22.20 -3.01
C ARG A 70 9.08 20.85 -3.69
N HIS A 71 10.01 20.67 -4.63
CA HIS A 71 10.24 19.40 -5.29
C HIS A 71 11.66 18.93 -4.99
N THR A 72 11.76 17.86 -4.19
CA THR A 72 13.05 17.28 -3.79
C THR A 72 13.11 15.85 -4.28
N THR A 73 14.11 15.53 -5.09
CA THR A 73 14.37 14.15 -5.52
C THR A 73 15.08 13.39 -4.42
N TYR A 74 14.47 12.32 -3.92
CA TYR A 74 15.13 11.41 -2.99
C TYR A 74 15.37 10.05 -3.68
N ARG A 75 16.53 9.45 -3.40
CA ARG A 75 16.86 8.10 -3.87
C ARG A 75 16.61 7.12 -2.73
N ASP A 76 15.62 6.24 -2.91
CA ASP A 76 15.38 5.11 -2.02
C ASP A 76 16.19 3.90 -2.51
N THR A 77 17.17 3.46 -1.71
CA THR A 77 17.90 2.22 -1.99
C THR A 77 17.32 1.13 -1.10
N ARG A 78 16.50 0.26 -1.70
CA ARG A 78 15.93 -0.90 -1.01
C ARG A 78 16.71 -2.16 -1.33
N VAL A 79 16.88 -3.00 -0.31
CA VAL A 79 17.49 -4.31 -0.50
C VAL A 79 16.45 -5.27 -1.09
N SER A 80 16.78 -5.88 -2.22
CA SER A 80 15.94 -6.91 -2.83
C SER A 80 15.97 -8.17 -1.97
N THR A 81 14.88 -8.42 -1.25
CA THR A 81 14.71 -9.61 -0.41
C THR A 81 14.77 -10.90 -1.22
N LYS A 82 14.39 -10.86 -2.51
CA LYS A 82 14.49 -11.99 -3.44
C LYS A 82 15.96 -12.32 -3.72
N MET A 83 16.77 -11.32 -4.09
CA MET A 83 18.19 -11.52 -4.34
C MET A 83 18.95 -11.93 -3.08
N LEU A 84 18.57 -11.39 -1.90
CA LEU A 84 19.11 -11.86 -0.63
C LEU A 84 18.83 -13.35 -0.39
N ARG A 85 17.64 -13.84 -0.76
CA ARG A 85 17.29 -15.27 -0.61
C ARG A 85 18.07 -16.19 -1.55
N GLU A 86 18.47 -15.69 -2.72
CA GLU A 86 19.23 -16.47 -3.71
C GLU A 86 20.74 -16.50 -3.38
N LEU A 87 21.29 -15.44 -2.80
CA LEU A 87 22.72 -15.27 -2.58
C LEU A 87 23.19 -15.55 -1.14
N ALA A 88 22.31 -15.43 -0.14
CA ALA A 88 22.70 -15.55 1.26
C ALA A 88 22.37 -16.95 1.85
N PRO A 89 23.13 -17.40 2.86
CA PRO A 89 22.81 -18.60 3.63
C PRO A 89 21.44 -18.46 4.32
N ALA A 90 20.64 -19.53 4.32
CA ALA A 90 19.29 -19.57 4.88
C ALA A 90 19.23 -19.07 6.35
N ASP A 91 20.20 -19.45 7.16
CA ASP A 91 20.28 -19.09 8.59
C ASP A 91 20.36 -17.57 8.84
N LEU A 92 20.94 -16.82 7.90
CA LEU A 92 21.10 -15.37 8.03
C LEU A 92 19.81 -14.63 7.62
N ILE A 93 19.06 -15.20 6.69
CA ILE A 93 17.77 -14.67 6.25
C ILE A 93 16.73 -14.84 7.35
N GLU A 94 16.68 -16.00 8.01
CA GLU A 94 15.73 -16.25 9.11
C GLU A 94 15.96 -15.30 10.29
N ARG A 95 17.22 -15.08 10.68
CA ARG A 95 17.57 -14.15 11.77
C ARG A 95 17.22 -12.69 11.48
N CYS A 96 17.19 -12.30 10.21
CA CYS A 96 16.88 -10.93 9.78
C CYS A 96 15.42 -10.76 9.34
N THR A 97 14.61 -11.82 9.33
CA THR A 97 13.22 -11.76 8.89
C THR A 97 12.30 -11.53 10.08
N THR A 98 11.62 -10.38 10.13
CA THR A 98 10.53 -10.13 11.06
C THR A 98 9.19 -10.33 10.37
N THR A 99 8.45 -11.36 10.76
CA THR A 99 7.10 -11.62 10.25
C THR A 99 6.10 -10.73 10.98
N THR A 100 5.50 -9.77 10.27
CA THR A 100 4.41 -8.94 10.80
C THR A 100 3.11 -9.28 10.08
N THR A 101 2.13 -9.82 10.79
CA THR A 101 0.80 -10.11 10.24
C THR A 101 0.00 -8.81 10.12
N ARG A 102 -0.40 -8.44 8.89
CA ARG A 102 -1.28 -7.30 8.62
C ARG A 102 -2.58 -7.80 7.99
N ARG A 103 -3.72 -7.35 8.50
CA ARG A 103 -5.03 -7.59 7.87
C ARG A 103 -5.30 -6.46 6.87
N ARG A 104 -5.57 -6.80 5.61
CA ARG A 104 -5.96 -5.83 4.59
C ARG A 104 -7.47 -5.76 4.53
N PHE A 105 -8.00 -4.55 4.65
CA PHE A 105 -9.39 -4.26 4.32
C PHE A 105 -9.43 -3.89 2.83
N THR A 106 -10.24 -4.59 2.06
CA THR A 106 -10.47 -4.31 0.64
C THR A 106 -11.96 -4.41 0.41
N LEU A 107 -12.57 -3.40 -0.20
CA LEU A 107 -13.92 -3.55 -0.75
C LEU A 107 -13.82 -4.45 -1.98
N VAL A 108 -14.52 -5.58 -1.96
CA VAL A 108 -14.62 -6.44 -3.13
C VAL A 108 -15.65 -5.84 -4.07
N ASP A 109 -15.28 -5.62 -5.33
CA ASP A 109 -16.23 -5.21 -6.36
C ASP A 109 -17.09 -6.42 -6.72
N THR A 110 -18.38 -6.33 -6.44
CA THR A 110 -19.36 -7.21 -7.05
C THR A 110 -19.73 -6.60 -8.38
N ASP A 111 -18.92 -6.93 -9.40
CA ASP A 111 -19.25 -6.69 -10.81
C ASP A 111 -20.54 -7.48 -11.10
N SER A 112 -21.67 -6.85 -10.78
CA SER A 112 -23.00 -7.39 -11.02
C SER A 112 -23.27 -7.11 -12.48
N GLY A 113 -22.73 -7.99 -13.33
CA GLY A 113 -23.10 -8.09 -14.73
C GLY A 113 -24.60 -8.35 -14.82
N VAL A 114 -25.37 -7.27 -14.97
CA VAL A 114 -26.76 -7.35 -15.40
C VAL A 114 -26.74 -7.21 -16.91
N ALA A 115 -26.86 -8.35 -17.59
CA ALA A 115 -27.31 -8.46 -18.97
C ALA A 115 -28.78 -8.88 -18.96
#